data_AF-A0A2G0Q708-F1
#
_entry.id   AF-A0A2G0Q708-F1
#
_cell.length_a   1.000
_cell.length_b   1.000
_cell.length_c   1.000
_cell.angle_alpha   90.00
_cell.angle_beta   90.00
_cell.angle_gamma   90.00
#
_symmetry.space_group_name_H-M   'P 1'
#
loop_
_entity.id
_entity.type
_entity.pdbx_description
1 polymer ?
#
loop_
_entity_poly.entity_id
_entity_poly.type
_entity_poly.pdbx_seq_one_letter_code
_entity_poly.pdbx_strand_id
1 'polypeptide(L)'
;MNPVPGDIGLIAVCDQDISTVKVTKKSAMPGTGRTHNYSDAIYLGGVLNSEPTQYVEFTDNQINIVSPNKINVNAPQVEVTANTSYTVNAPVIILNGAVTQGGGSHGGDAKFGGSIDAKGEVTGNGINLSTHVHGGVKSGGDSTNKPS
;
A
#
# COMPACT_ATOMS: atom_id res chain seq x y z
N MET A 1 -18.20 -0.94 -0.84
CA MET A 1 -18.68 -0.34 -2.10
C MET A 1 -20.04 0.29 -1.85
N ASN A 2 -20.35 1.41 -2.49
CA ASN A 2 -21.74 1.87 -2.52
C ASN A 2 -22.50 0.98 -3.50
N PRO A 3 -23.72 0.52 -3.17
CA PRO A 3 -24.52 -0.27 -4.11
C PRO A 3 -24.83 0.54 -5.36
N VAL A 4 -24.75 -0.09 -6.53
CA VAL A 4 -25.10 0.51 -7.82
C VAL A 4 -26.42 -0.07 -8.35
N PRO A 5 -27.13 0.63 -9.26
CA PRO A 5 -28.33 0.08 -9.87
C PRO A 5 -28.08 -1.29 -10.51
N GLY A 6 -28.88 -2.29 -10.12
CA GLY A 6 -28.73 -3.67 -10.55
C GLY A 6 -28.10 -4.60 -9.50
N ASP A 7 -27.47 -4.06 -8.45
CA ASP A 7 -26.96 -4.87 -7.35
C ASP A 7 -28.09 -5.56 -6.59
N ILE A 8 -27.95 -6.86 -6.39
CA ILE A 8 -28.76 -7.67 -5.50
C ILE A 8 -28.17 -7.55 -4.10
N GLY A 9 -29.02 -7.45 -3.08
CA GLY A 9 -28.57 -7.34 -1.69
C GLY A 9 -29.59 -7.83 -0.68
N LEU A 10 -29.14 -7.89 0.56
CA LEU A 10 -30.00 -8.22 1.70
C LEU A 10 -30.49 -6.91 2.34
N ILE A 11 -31.76 -6.85 2.69
CA ILE A 11 -32.30 -5.78 3.51
C ILE A 11 -32.83 -6.33 4.84
N ALA A 12 -32.74 -5.53 5.89
CA ALA A 12 -33.44 -5.75 7.16
C ALA A 12 -34.54 -4.71 7.31
N VAL A 13 -35.78 -5.16 7.46
CA VAL A 13 -36.94 -4.29 7.66
C VAL A 13 -37.11 -4.04 9.16
N CYS A 14 -37.09 -2.77 9.57
CA CYS A 14 -37.25 -2.41 10.97
C CYS A 14 -38.69 -2.59 11.46
N ASP A 15 -38.86 -2.84 12.76
CA ASP A 15 -40.16 -3.00 13.40
C ASP A 15 -41.01 -1.72 13.35
N GLN A 16 -40.38 -0.55 13.35
CA GLN A 16 -41.01 0.76 13.42
C GLN A 16 -40.39 1.75 12.42
N ASP A 17 -41.10 2.85 12.16
CA ASP A 17 -40.63 3.96 11.34
C ASP A 17 -39.28 4.53 11.83
N ILE A 18 -38.30 4.56 10.92
CA ILE A 18 -36.93 5.05 11.22
C ILE A 18 -36.60 6.42 10.61
N SER A 19 -37.58 7.14 10.05
CA SER A 19 -37.41 8.46 9.43
C SER A 19 -36.76 9.48 10.38
N THR A 20 -37.24 9.57 11.63
CA THR A 20 -36.70 10.53 12.61
C THR A 20 -35.26 10.20 13.01
N VAL A 21 -34.94 8.91 13.25
CA VAL A 21 -33.59 8.49 13.63
C VAL A 21 -32.60 8.60 12.47
N LYS A 22 -33.05 8.38 11.22
CA LYS A 22 -32.25 8.59 10.00
C LYS A 22 -31.78 10.06 9.88
N VAL A 23 -32.68 11.01 10.14
CA VAL A 23 -32.37 12.45 10.02
C VAL A 23 -31.54 12.95 11.21
N THR A 24 -31.96 12.60 12.42
CA THR A 24 -31.37 13.18 13.65
C THR A 24 -30.10 12.48 14.11
N LYS A 25 -29.90 11.21 13.71
CA LYS A 25 -28.82 10.33 14.19
C LYS A 25 -28.80 10.19 15.72
N LYS A 26 -29.96 10.30 16.36
CA LYS A 26 -30.17 10.21 17.81
C LYS A 26 -31.39 9.32 18.10
N SER A 27 -31.53 8.91 19.37
CA SER A 27 -32.75 8.25 19.83
C SER A 27 -33.96 9.16 19.61
N ALA A 28 -35.03 8.61 19.02
CA ALA A 28 -36.24 9.35 18.70
C ALA A 28 -37.47 8.43 18.65
N MET A 29 -38.65 9.02 18.83
CA MET A 29 -39.92 8.33 18.59
C MET A 29 -40.13 8.09 17.08
N PRO A 30 -40.90 7.04 16.71
CA PRO A 30 -41.27 6.79 15.31
C PRO A 30 -41.96 8.02 14.69
N GLY A 31 -41.58 8.38 13.47
CA GLY A 31 -42.15 9.54 12.76
C GLY A 31 -43.60 9.31 12.31
N THR A 32 -43.99 8.05 12.16
CA THR A 32 -45.34 7.58 11.83
C THR A 32 -45.61 6.25 12.52
N GLY A 33 -46.84 5.76 12.45
CA GLY A 33 -47.23 4.44 12.95
C GLY A 33 -46.92 3.27 11.99
N ARG A 34 -46.07 3.46 10.97
CA ARG A 34 -45.67 2.36 10.08
C ARG A 34 -44.87 1.31 10.84
N THR A 35 -45.17 0.05 10.57
CA THR A 35 -44.45 -1.12 11.10
C THR A 35 -44.12 -2.09 9.97
N HIS A 36 -42.97 -2.76 10.07
CA HIS A 36 -42.50 -3.76 9.10
C HIS A 36 -42.61 -3.30 7.63
N ASN A 37 -42.30 -2.03 7.37
CA ASN A 37 -42.46 -1.42 6.05
C ASN A 37 -41.12 -1.30 5.31
N TYR A 38 -41.12 -1.58 4.01
CA TYR A 38 -39.91 -1.48 3.17
C TYR A 38 -39.27 -0.07 3.18
N SER A 39 -40.06 0.99 3.37
CA SER A 39 -39.56 2.38 3.51
C SER A 39 -38.62 2.55 4.72
N ASP A 40 -38.73 1.65 5.68
CA ASP A 40 -38.02 1.62 6.94
C ASP A 40 -36.96 0.50 6.97
N ALA A 41 -36.52 0.05 5.79
CA ALA A 41 -35.46 -0.95 5.66
C ALA A 41 -34.04 -0.35 5.73
N ILE A 42 -33.10 -1.19 6.13
CA ILE A 42 -31.64 -0.97 6.10
C ILE A 42 -31.01 -1.97 5.13
N TYR A 43 -30.17 -1.48 4.22
CA TYR A 43 -29.42 -2.32 3.29
C TYR A 43 -28.17 -2.90 3.98
N LEU A 44 -28.04 -4.23 3.95
CA LEU A 44 -26.98 -5.00 4.62
C LEU A 44 -25.95 -5.57 3.62
N GLY A 45 -25.70 -4.85 2.53
CA GLY A 45 -24.70 -5.21 1.54
C GLY A 45 -25.21 -6.11 0.42
N GLY A 46 -24.33 -6.32 -0.55
CA GLY A 46 -24.61 -7.08 -1.76
C GLY A 46 -24.55 -8.59 -1.52
N VAL A 47 -25.47 -9.32 -2.13
CA VAL A 47 -25.50 -10.79 -2.17
C VAL A 47 -25.83 -11.24 -3.59
N LEU A 48 -25.30 -12.39 -4.02
CA LEU A 48 -25.60 -12.97 -5.35
C LEU A 48 -25.25 -12.07 -6.55
N ASN A 49 -24.34 -11.11 -6.37
CA ASN A 49 -23.79 -10.30 -7.46
C ASN A 49 -22.69 -11.07 -8.21
N SER A 50 -22.25 -10.53 -9.34
CA SER A 50 -21.03 -11.01 -10.01
C SER A 50 -19.80 -10.87 -9.12
N GLU A 51 -18.76 -11.64 -9.42
CA GLU A 51 -17.49 -11.59 -8.69
C GLU A 51 -16.91 -10.15 -8.68
N PRO A 52 -16.49 -9.64 -7.50
CA PRO A 52 -15.98 -8.27 -7.40
C PRO A 52 -14.58 -8.15 -8.00
N THR A 53 -14.32 -7.09 -8.76
CA THR A 53 -12.98 -6.79 -9.31
C THR A 53 -12.15 -5.85 -8.40
N GLN A 54 -12.76 -5.32 -7.34
CA GLN A 54 -12.12 -4.45 -6.36
C GLN A 54 -12.60 -4.81 -4.95
N TYR A 55 -11.69 -5.22 -4.07
CA TYR A 55 -12.04 -5.68 -2.73
C TYR A 55 -10.86 -5.72 -1.76
N VAL A 56 -11.21 -5.78 -0.46
CA VAL A 56 -10.34 -6.28 0.60
C VAL A 56 -10.99 -7.56 1.11
N GLU A 57 -10.28 -8.68 0.99
CA GLU A 57 -10.77 -10.00 1.37
C GLU A 57 -9.88 -10.58 2.48
N PHE A 58 -10.54 -11.10 3.51
CA PHE A 58 -9.92 -11.86 4.60
C PHE A 58 -10.21 -13.34 4.34
N THR A 59 -9.18 -14.14 4.11
CA THR A 59 -9.28 -15.60 4.00
C THR A 59 -8.54 -16.26 5.15
N ASP A 60 -8.58 -17.59 5.24
CA ASP A 60 -8.02 -18.33 6.38
C ASP A 60 -6.55 -18.00 6.69
N ASN A 61 -5.74 -17.71 5.66
CA ASN A 61 -4.29 -17.52 5.81
C ASN A 61 -3.72 -16.27 5.10
N GLN A 62 -4.54 -15.40 4.53
CA GLN A 62 -4.06 -14.19 3.85
C GLN A 62 -5.10 -13.06 3.81
N ILE A 63 -4.61 -11.85 3.52
CA ILE A 63 -5.44 -10.70 3.18
C ILE A 63 -5.13 -10.32 1.74
N ASN A 64 -6.16 -10.26 0.90
CA ASN A 64 -6.06 -9.79 -0.48
C ASN A 64 -6.57 -8.36 -0.57
N ILE A 65 -5.77 -7.46 -1.16
CA ILE A 65 -6.16 -6.09 -1.48
C ILE A 65 -6.06 -5.94 -2.99
N VAL A 66 -7.22 -5.94 -3.66
CA VAL A 66 -7.32 -5.95 -5.12
C VAL A 66 -8.00 -4.67 -5.61
N SER A 67 -7.40 -4.01 -6.60
CA SER A 67 -7.95 -2.81 -7.22
C SER A 67 -7.60 -2.78 -8.71
N PRO A 68 -8.55 -2.49 -9.62
CA PRO A 68 -8.29 -2.44 -11.06
C PRO A 68 -7.49 -1.20 -11.48
N ASN A 69 -7.36 -0.20 -10.60
CA ASN A 69 -6.74 1.08 -10.94
C ASN A 69 -5.57 1.42 -10.02
N LYS A 70 -5.87 1.85 -8.79
CA LYS A 70 -4.87 2.37 -7.86
C LYS A 70 -5.21 1.95 -6.45
N ILE A 71 -4.17 1.71 -5.66
CA ILE A 71 -4.22 1.67 -4.20
C ILE A 71 -3.41 2.88 -3.72
N ASN A 72 -3.99 3.70 -2.84
CA ASN A 72 -3.31 4.83 -2.21
C ASN A 72 -3.28 4.59 -0.70
N VAL A 73 -2.09 4.56 -0.11
CA VAL A 73 -1.86 4.42 1.33
C VAL A 73 -1.21 5.72 1.79
N ASN A 74 -1.98 6.57 2.48
CA ASN A 74 -1.53 7.88 2.95
C ASN A 74 -1.72 7.98 4.46
N ALA A 75 -0.61 8.13 5.18
CA ALA A 75 -0.59 8.34 6.62
C ALA A 75 0.71 9.08 7.00
N PRO A 76 0.75 9.80 8.13
CA PRO A 76 1.99 10.42 8.62
C PRO A 76 3.14 9.42 8.82
N GLN A 77 2.81 8.17 9.14
CA GLN A 77 3.76 7.07 9.28
C GLN A 77 3.12 5.79 8.73
N VAL A 78 3.88 5.03 7.95
CA VAL A 78 3.51 3.68 7.45
C VAL A 78 4.67 2.74 7.76
N GLU A 79 4.39 1.64 8.44
CA GLU A 79 5.34 0.58 8.76
C GLU A 79 4.80 -0.77 8.29
N VAL A 80 5.66 -1.59 7.69
CA VAL A 80 5.31 -2.94 7.23
C VAL A 80 6.36 -3.90 7.78
N THR A 81 5.92 -4.83 8.63
CA THR A 81 6.79 -5.81 9.28
C THR A 81 6.50 -7.20 8.72
N ALA A 82 7.52 -7.86 8.17
CA ALA A 82 7.46 -9.24 7.71
C ALA A 82 8.73 -9.98 8.14
N ASN A 83 8.56 -11.14 8.80
CA ASN A 83 9.68 -11.89 9.39
C ASN A 83 10.39 -12.82 8.40
N THR A 84 9.75 -13.11 7.26
CA THR A 84 10.30 -14.03 6.25
C THR A 84 10.77 -13.28 5.02
N SER A 85 9.89 -12.50 4.39
CA SER A 85 10.23 -11.71 3.21
C SER A 85 9.24 -10.57 2.98
N TYR A 86 9.71 -9.53 2.29
CA TYR A 86 8.88 -8.48 1.71
C TYR A 86 9.23 -8.38 0.21
N THR A 87 8.27 -8.69 -0.65
CA THR A 87 8.46 -8.74 -2.11
C THR A 87 7.62 -7.67 -2.79
N VAL A 88 8.26 -6.84 -3.62
CA VAL A 88 7.58 -5.84 -4.47
C VAL A 88 7.81 -6.22 -5.93
N ASN A 89 6.76 -6.65 -6.61
CA ASN A 89 6.80 -6.99 -8.03
C ASN A 89 6.17 -5.85 -8.84
N ALA A 90 7.01 -5.05 -9.50
CA ALA A 90 6.56 -3.97 -10.38
C ALA A 90 7.59 -3.74 -11.51
N PRO A 91 7.15 -3.33 -12.71
CA PRO A 91 8.08 -2.90 -13.76
C PRO A 91 8.97 -1.72 -13.35
N VAL A 92 8.44 -0.83 -12.51
CA VAL A 92 9.15 0.34 -11.98
C VAL A 92 8.82 0.50 -10.49
N ILE A 93 9.85 0.67 -9.67
CA ILE A 93 9.75 0.99 -8.24
C ILE A 93 10.43 2.35 -8.03
N ILE A 94 9.70 3.32 -7.45
CA ILE A 94 10.20 4.68 -7.20
C ILE A 94 10.26 4.93 -5.69
N LEU A 95 11.44 5.24 -5.18
CA LEU A 95 11.69 5.60 -3.78
C LEU A 95 12.27 7.02 -3.74
N ASN A 96 11.42 8.01 -3.48
CA ASN A 96 11.81 9.43 -3.56
C ASN A 96 12.62 9.94 -2.35
N GLY A 97 12.59 9.19 -1.24
CA GLY A 97 13.34 9.52 -0.02
C GLY A 97 14.67 8.78 0.07
N ALA A 98 15.41 9.02 1.14
CA ALA A 98 16.60 8.24 1.46
C ALA A 98 16.25 6.75 1.67
N VAL A 99 17.10 5.87 1.18
CA VAL A 99 16.96 4.41 1.33
C VAL A 99 18.06 3.91 2.25
N THR A 100 17.67 3.39 3.41
CA THR A 100 18.57 2.67 4.33
C THR A 100 18.35 1.18 4.12
N GLN A 101 19.38 0.48 3.64
CA GLN A 101 19.35 -0.96 3.40
C GLN A 101 20.37 -1.64 4.33
N GLY A 102 20.02 -2.83 4.85
CA GLY A 102 20.96 -3.67 5.59
C GLY A 102 21.28 -3.24 7.03
N GLY A 103 20.84 -2.06 7.47
CA GLY A 103 21.18 -1.50 8.79
C GLY A 103 20.34 -1.98 9.99
N GLY A 104 19.36 -2.86 9.79
CA GLY A 104 18.45 -3.36 10.84
C GLY A 104 18.75 -4.78 11.30
N SER A 105 17.86 -5.35 12.14
CA SER A 105 17.95 -6.75 12.60
C SER A 105 17.84 -7.78 11.48
N HIS A 106 17.25 -7.40 10.34
CA HIS A 106 17.16 -8.19 9.11
C HIS A 106 18.23 -7.77 8.08
N GLY A 107 19.40 -7.31 8.54
CA GLY A 107 20.48 -6.79 7.69
C GLY A 107 21.02 -7.80 6.68
N GLY A 108 21.63 -7.31 5.60
CA GLY A 108 22.19 -8.15 4.53
C GLY A 108 22.61 -7.35 3.30
N ASP A 109 23.20 -8.03 2.32
CA ASP A 109 23.76 -7.40 1.12
C ASP A 109 22.68 -6.85 0.17
N ALA A 110 22.98 -5.73 -0.48
CA ALA A 110 22.24 -5.26 -1.65
C ALA A 110 22.85 -5.89 -2.92
N LYS A 111 22.02 -6.55 -3.73
CA LYS A 111 22.43 -7.12 -5.02
C LYS A 111 21.70 -6.41 -6.16
N PHE A 112 22.45 -5.80 -7.07
CA PHE A 112 21.92 -5.14 -8.26
C PHE A 112 22.28 -5.98 -9.49
N GLY A 113 21.28 -6.44 -10.23
CA GLY A 113 21.49 -7.21 -11.47
C GLY A 113 21.78 -6.32 -12.69
N GLY A 114 21.66 -5.00 -12.56
CA GLY A 114 21.89 -4.02 -13.61
C GLY A 114 22.86 -2.92 -13.17
N SER A 115 23.02 -1.93 -14.04
CA SER A 115 23.85 -0.76 -13.76
C SER A 115 23.29 0.08 -12.61
N ILE A 116 24.20 0.69 -11.85
CA ILE A 116 23.89 1.69 -10.84
C ILE A 116 24.38 3.03 -11.39
N ASP A 117 23.46 3.98 -11.58
CA ASP A 117 23.78 5.37 -11.91
C ASP A 117 23.66 6.24 -10.66
N ALA A 118 24.81 6.65 -10.13
CA ALA A 118 24.90 7.52 -8.96
C ALA A 118 25.36 8.92 -9.39
N LYS A 119 24.51 9.92 -9.16
CA LYS A 119 24.87 11.34 -9.42
C LYS A 119 25.83 11.91 -8.38
N GLY A 120 25.81 11.35 -7.17
CA GLY A 120 26.66 11.75 -6.04
C GLY A 120 27.84 10.81 -5.84
N GLU A 121 28.56 11.02 -4.74
CA GLU A 121 29.68 10.16 -4.35
C GLU A 121 29.21 8.75 -3.95
N VAL A 122 30.05 7.75 -4.26
CA VAL A 122 29.89 6.39 -3.76
C VAL A 122 31.03 6.12 -2.78
N THR A 123 30.72 6.02 -1.50
CA THR A 123 31.72 5.74 -0.46
C THR A 123 31.62 4.30 0.01
N GLY A 124 32.71 3.54 -0.10
CA GLY A 124 32.84 2.19 0.43
C GLY A 124 33.80 2.15 1.61
N ASN A 125 33.34 1.76 2.80
CA ASN A 125 34.14 1.70 4.03
C ASN A 125 34.98 2.98 4.28
N GLY A 126 34.37 4.16 4.05
CA GLY A 126 35.03 5.46 4.21
C GLY A 126 35.91 5.91 3.04
N ILE A 127 36.05 5.10 1.98
CA ILE A 127 36.83 5.46 0.78
C ILE A 127 35.87 5.94 -0.32
N ASN A 128 36.04 7.19 -0.74
CA ASN A 128 35.29 7.77 -1.85
C ASN A 128 35.77 7.16 -3.17
N LEU A 129 34.84 6.65 -3.97
CA LEU A 129 35.12 6.11 -5.29
C LEU A 129 35.69 7.17 -6.23
N SER A 130 35.21 8.42 -6.17
CA SER A 130 35.66 9.47 -7.11
C SER A 130 37.11 9.92 -6.90
N THR A 131 37.65 9.76 -5.68
CA THR A 131 39.00 10.25 -5.31
C THR A 131 39.90 9.16 -4.74
N HIS A 132 39.54 7.88 -4.85
CA HIS A 132 40.35 6.81 -4.29
C HIS A 132 41.75 6.80 -4.93
N VAL A 133 42.77 6.57 -4.11
CA VAL A 133 44.16 6.49 -4.55
C VAL A 133 44.74 5.12 -4.23
N HIS A 134 45.73 4.70 -5.00
CA HIS A 134 46.44 3.43 -4.84
C HIS A 134 47.85 3.68 -4.30
N GLY A 135 48.22 2.98 -3.24
CA GLY A 135 49.59 2.99 -2.70
C GLY A 135 50.50 1.97 -3.40
N GLY A 136 51.80 2.02 -3.12
CA GLY A 136 52.77 1.02 -3.60
C GLY A 136 53.18 1.16 -5.07
N VAL A 137 52.85 2.27 -5.71
CA VAL A 137 53.24 2.58 -7.10
C VAL A 137 54.38 3.61 -7.15
N LYS A 138 55.26 3.50 -8.15
CA LYS A 138 56.27 4.55 -8.43
C LYS A 138 55.57 5.73 -9.09
N SER A 139 55.64 6.91 -8.47
CA SER A 139 55.07 8.13 -9.05
C SER A 139 55.70 8.43 -10.42
N GLY A 140 54.86 8.59 -11.43
CA GLY A 140 55.22 9.05 -12.77
C GLY A 140 54.67 10.45 -13.06
N GLY A 141 55.12 11.07 -14.15
CA GLY A 141 54.65 12.39 -14.59
C GLY A 141 53.40 12.35 -15.49
N ASP A 142 53.02 11.16 -15.95
CA ASP A 142 51.94 10.99 -16.94
C ASP A 142 50.59 10.75 -16.27
N SER A 143 49.51 11.19 -16.92
CA SER A 143 48.14 10.87 -16.50
C SER A 143 47.75 9.46 -16.95
N THR A 144 47.00 8.74 -16.12
CA THR A 144 46.44 7.45 -16.53
C THR A 144 45.45 7.63 -17.67
N ASN A 145 45.33 6.63 -18.54
CA ASN A 145 44.21 6.56 -19.47
C ASN A 145 42.88 6.44 -18.70
N LYS A 146 41.75 6.69 -19.37
CA LYS A 146 40.44 6.40 -18.80
C LYS A 146 40.37 4.92 -18.39
N PRO A 147 39.69 4.58 -17.28
CA PRO A 147 39.39 3.20 -16.95
C PRO A 147 38.77 2.50 -18.17
N SER A 148 39.31 1.34 -18.54
CA SER A 148 38.82 0.52 -19.66
C SER A 148 37.55 -0.23 -19.30
#